data_AF-A0AAD3DVQ5-F1
#
_entry.id   AF-A0AAD3DVQ5-F1
#
_cell.length_a   1.000
_cell.length_b   1.000
_cell.length_c   1.000
_cell.angle_alpha   90.00
_cell.angle_beta   90.00
_cell.angle_gamma   90.00
#
_symmetry.space_group_name_H-M   'P 1'
#
loop_
_entity.id
_entity.type
_entity.pdbx_description
1 polymer ?
#
loop_
_entity_poly.entity_id
_entity_poly.type
_entity_poly.pdbx_seq_one_letter_code
_entity_poly.pdbx_strand_id
1 'polypeptide(L)'
;GGSSSCLQLADVRTKLLAGTFVLPGLQHVFCAWGAVHAVTASGALWSYREIDLASQLEALLRRSLHKLALDVARGWWGGQQHHPGGAAGAGAGADAATLAAIHQRWGDHLYGKGEFDAAMTQYLETVGQLEPSYVIRRFLDAQRIHNLTAYLEVMHERGLATCDHTTLLLNCYTKLK
;
A
#
# COMPACT_ATOMS: atom_id res chain seq x y z
N GLY A 1 25.19 22.88 -32.96
CA GLY A 1 24.78 22.94 -31.55
C GLY A 1 23.44 22.24 -31.43
N GLY A 2 23.39 21.11 -30.72
CA GLY A 2 22.15 20.35 -30.60
C GLY A 2 21.17 21.09 -29.70
N SER A 3 19.98 21.40 -30.22
CA SER A 3 18.89 21.91 -29.40
C SER A 3 18.52 20.85 -28.35
N SER A 4 18.75 21.16 -27.07
CA SER A 4 18.24 20.33 -25.98
C SER A 4 16.72 20.54 -25.93
N SER A 5 15.97 19.49 -26.23
CA SER A 5 14.51 19.53 -26.15
C SER A 5 14.07 19.00 -24.79
N CYS A 6 13.01 19.59 -24.24
CA CYS A 6 12.45 19.22 -22.96
C CYS A 6 11.10 18.50 -23.19
N LEU A 7 10.96 17.29 -22.67
CA LEU A 7 9.71 16.54 -22.63
C LEU A 7 9.14 16.60 -21.22
N GLN A 8 7.94 17.15 -21.07
CA GLN A 8 7.22 17.18 -19.80
C GLN A 8 6.04 16.22 -19.89
N LEU A 9 5.98 15.28 -18.95
CA LEU A 9 4.83 14.40 -18.79
C LEU A 9 4.01 14.91 -17.62
N ALA A 10 2.74 15.17 -17.86
CA ALA A 10 1.79 15.59 -16.85
C ALA A 10 0.68 14.55 -16.70
N ASP A 11 0.30 14.27 -15.46
CA ASP A 11 -0.89 13.50 -15.14
C ASP A 11 -2.09 14.46 -15.10
N VAL A 12 -3.01 14.25 -16.04
CA VAL A 12 -4.21 15.08 -16.21
C VAL A 12 -5.16 14.95 -15.02
N ARG A 13 -5.18 13.80 -14.34
CA ARG A 13 -6.07 13.54 -13.20
C ARG A 13 -5.63 14.32 -11.98
N THR A 14 -4.34 14.23 -11.66
CA THR A 14 -3.76 14.87 -10.48
C THR A 14 -3.33 16.32 -10.73
N LYS A 15 -3.31 16.76 -12.01
CA LYS A 15 -2.75 18.05 -12.46
C LYS A 15 -1.29 18.23 -12.04
N LEU A 16 -0.57 17.14 -11.85
CA LEU A 16 0.84 17.13 -11.45
C LEU A 16 1.74 16.81 -12.65
N LEU A 17 2.96 17.35 -12.62
CA LEU A 17 4.02 16.91 -13.51
C LEU A 17 4.53 15.55 -13.03
N ALA A 18 4.31 14.51 -13.83
CA ALA A 18 4.85 13.18 -13.60
C ALA A 18 6.37 13.14 -13.79
N GLY A 19 6.90 13.96 -14.69
CA GLY A 19 8.35 14.07 -14.89
C GLY A 19 8.73 15.09 -15.95
N THR A 20 9.97 15.55 -15.87
CA THR A 20 10.61 16.39 -16.89
C THR A 20 11.88 15.70 -17.36
N PHE A 21 12.01 15.52 -18.67
CA PHE A 21 13.10 14.78 -19.29
C PHE A 21 13.79 15.66 -20.33
N VAL A 22 15.10 15.84 -20.18
CA VAL A 22 15.90 16.57 -21.16
C VAL A 22 16.43 15.56 -22.18
N LEU A 23 15.94 15.66 -23.41
CA LEU A 23 16.28 14.77 -24.52
C LEU A 23 16.97 15.56 -25.64
N PRO A 24 18.31 15.44 -25.77
CA PRO A 24 19.04 16.07 -26.86
C PRO A 24 18.57 15.54 -28.21
N GLY A 25 18.23 16.45 -29.13
CA GLY A 25 17.83 16.07 -30.49
C GLY A 25 16.54 15.26 -30.56
N LEU A 26 15.57 15.48 -29.66
CA LEU A 26 14.23 14.92 -29.76
C LEU A 26 13.62 15.25 -31.14
N GLN A 27 13.21 14.23 -31.89
CA GLN A 27 12.60 14.41 -33.22
C GLN A 27 11.10 14.13 -33.21
N HIS A 28 10.69 13.05 -32.53
CA HIS A 28 9.30 12.61 -32.53
C HIS A 28 8.87 12.17 -31.13
N VAL A 29 7.61 12.47 -30.79
CA VAL A 29 6.93 11.96 -29.60
C VAL A 29 5.61 11.36 -30.07
N PHE A 30 5.30 10.14 -29.63
CA PHE A 30 4.06 9.46 -30.01
C PHE A 30 3.55 8.55 -28.90
N CYS A 31 2.25 8.25 -28.91
CA CYS A 31 1.62 7.33 -27.97
C CYS A 31 1.36 5.99 -28.67
N ALA A 32 1.92 4.91 -28.15
CA ALA A 32 1.70 3.56 -28.64
C ALA A 32 1.83 2.54 -27.52
N TRP A 33 1.07 1.45 -27.59
CA TRP A 33 1.14 0.33 -26.63
C TRP A 33 0.97 0.74 -25.16
N GLY A 34 0.10 1.73 -24.89
CA GLY A 34 -0.17 2.22 -23.54
C GLY A 34 0.99 3.00 -22.90
N ALA A 35 1.91 3.55 -23.71
CA ALA A 35 3.04 4.34 -23.24
C ALA A 35 3.28 5.55 -24.16
N VAL A 36 3.97 6.55 -23.63
CA VAL A 36 4.50 7.68 -24.40
C VAL A 36 5.91 7.33 -24.83
N HIS A 37 6.20 7.47 -26.12
CA HIS A 37 7.52 7.18 -26.69
C HIS A 37 8.16 8.45 -27.23
N ALA A 38 9.47 8.54 -27.12
CA ALA A 38 10.27 9.63 -27.65
C ALA A 38 11.46 9.11 -28.45
N VAL A 39 11.63 9.61 -29.67
CA VAL A 39 12.74 9.23 -30.57
C VAL A 39 13.69 10.41 -30.71
N THR A 40 14.97 10.16 -30.46
CA THR A 40 16.03 11.16 -30.61
C THR A 40 16.74 11.02 -31.97
N ALA A 41 17.47 12.06 -32.37
CA ALA A 41 18.27 12.10 -33.60
C ALA A 41 19.41 11.07 -33.61
N SER A 42 19.78 10.53 -32.45
CA SER A 42 20.74 9.41 -32.34
C SER A 42 20.10 8.05 -32.63
N GLY A 43 18.79 7.99 -32.91
CA GLY A 43 18.03 6.75 -33.08
C GLY A 43 17.65 6.07 -31.76
N ALA A 44 17.83 6.73 -30.61
CA ALA A 44 17.41 6.16 -29.33
C ALA A 44 15.89 6.31 -29.14
N LEU A 45 15.24 5.21 -28.76
CA LEU A 45 13.82 5.17 -28.40
C LEU A 45 13.67 5.10 -26.89
N TRP A 46 13.01 6.10 -26.32
CA TRP A 46 12.65 6.16 -24.91
C TRP A 46 11.18 5.82 -24.76
N SER A 47 10.85 4.95 -23.80
CA SER A 47 9.48 4.56 -23.48
C SER A 47 9.15 4.97 -22.05
N TYR A 48 8.12 5.80 -21.92
CA TYR A 48 7.61 6.31 -20.66
C TYR A 48 6.28 5.67 -20.37
N ARG A 49 6.23 4.88 -19.30
CA ARG A 49 5.03 4.20 -18.85
C ARG A 49 4.64 4.72 -17.48
N GLU A 50 3.34 4.90 -17.28
CA GLU A 50 2.80 5.12 -15.94
C GLU A 50 3.15 3.90 -15.09
N ILE A 51 3.83 4.13 -13.97
CA ILE A 51 4.09 3.07 -13.00
C ILE A 51 2.76 2.87 -12.29
N ASP A 52 2.20 1.67 -12.40
CA ASP A 52 0.97 1.33 -11.70
C ASP A 52 1.15 1.43 -10.18
N LEU A 53 0.06 1.68 -9.47
CA LEU A 53 0.07 1.86 -8.02
C LEU A 53 0.72 0.66 -7.30
N ALA A 54 0.49 -0.58 -7.76
CA ALA A 54 1.08 -1.75 -7.11
C ALA A 54 2.61 -1.74 -7.23
N SER A 55 3.15 -1.45 -8.41
CA SER A 55 4.60 -1.30 -8.63
C SER A 55 5.22 -0.15 -7.82
N GLN A 56 4.51 0.98 -7.69
CA GLN A 56 4.95 2.10 -6.83
C GLN A 56 5.00 1.70 -5.36
N LEU A 57 3.93 1.06 -4.85
CA LEU A 57 3.86 0.58 -3.48
C LEU A 57 4.94 -0.46 -3.21
N GLU A 58 5.16 -1.41 -4.12
CA GLU A 58 6.24 -2.40 -4.01
C GLU A 58 7.62 -1.75 -3.89
N ALA A 59 7.91 -0.71 -4.66
CA ALA A 59 9.17 0.01 -4.58
C ALA A 59 9.34 0.74 -3.23
N LEU A 60 8.26 1.33 -2.70
CA LEU A 60 8.28 2.03 -1.41
C LEU A 60 8.42 1.06 -0.23
N LEU A 61 7.68 -0.04 -0.25
CA LEU A 61 7.67 -1.05 0.82
C LEU A 61 9.01 -1.79 0.89
N ARG A 62 9.63 -2.12 -0.25
CA ARG A 62 11.00 -2.68 -0.28
C ARG A 62 12.05 -1.77 0.35
N ARG A 63 11.83 -0.45 0.33
CA ARG A 63 12.70 0.55 0.95
C ARG A 63 12.26 0.93 2.37
N SER A 64 11.29 0.20 2.92
CA SER A 64 10.70 0.44 4.23
C SER A 64 10.04 1.83 4.39
N LEU A 65 9.62 2.47 3.29
CA LEU A 65 8.95 3.77 3.27
C LEU A 65 7.43 3.63 3.45
N HIS A 66 7.01 2.94 4.53
CA HIS A 66 5.62 2.51 4.75
C HIS A 66 4.64 3.67 4.91
N LYS A 67 5.01 4.73 5.63
CA LYS A 67 4.17 5.93 5.80
C LYS A 67 3.88 6.59 4.45
N LEU A 68 4.91 6.76 3.62
CA LEU A 68 4.74 7.31 2.27
C LEU A 68 3.90 6.38 1.39
N ALA A 69 4.05 5.06 1.51
CA ALA A 69 3.21 4.09 0.80
C ALA A 69 1.72 4.24 1.17
N LEU A 70 1.39 4.46 2.46
CA LEU A 70 0.03 4.77 2.89
C LEU A 70 -0.48 6.09 2.32
N ASP A 71 0.33 7.14 2.36
CA ASP A 71 -0.06 8.45 1.84
C ASP A 71 -0.33 8.39 0.32
N VAL A 72 0.51 7.67 -0.42
CA VAL A 72 0.32 7.42 -1.86
C VAL A 72 -0.95 6.60 -2.12
N ALA A 73 -1.18 5.51 -1.38
CA ALA A 73 -2.38 4.68 -1.53
C ALA A 73 -3.67 5.46 -1.26
N ARG A 74 -3.68 6.30 -0.21
CA ARG A 74 -4.81 7.19 0.12
C ARG A 74 -5.00 8.29 -0.93
N GLY A 75 -3.91 8.89 -1.40
CA GLY A 75 -3.93 9.97 -2.39
C GLY A 75 -4.42 9.53 -3.77
N TRP A 76 -4.05 8.33 -4.22
CA TRP A 76 -4.55 7.74 -5.47
C TRP A 76 -6.07 7.58 -5.49
N TRP A 77 -6.69 7.31 -4.34
CA TRP A 77 -8.14 7.22 -4.23
C TRP A 77 -8.82 8.59 -4.09
N GLY A 78 -8.22 9.52 -3.34
CA GLY A 78 -8.76 10.86 -3.13
C GLY A 78 -8.95 11.70 -4.40
N GLY A 79 -8.28 11.34 -5.50
CA GLY A 79 -8.39 12.00 -6.83
C GLY A 79 -9.39 11.36 -7.80
N GLN A 80 -9.90 10.15 -7.54
CA GLN A 80 -10.77 9.40 -8.46
C GLN A 80 -12.23 9.44 -7.99
N GLN A 81 -12.80 10.64 -7.90
CA GLN A 81 -14.24 10.81 -7.72
C GLN A 81 -14.95 10.77 -9.09
N HIS A 82 -15.98 9.93 -9.20
CA HIS A 82 -16.96 9.78 -10.29
C HIS A 82 -16.56 9.02 -11.57
N HIS A 83 -16.87 7.71 -11.59
CA HIS A 83 -17.54 7.12 -12.76
C HIS A 83 -18.89 6.53 -12.30
N PRO A 84 -20.04 7.17 -12.62
CA PRO A 84 -21.35 6.60 -12.32
C PRO A 84 -21.64 5.53 -13.38
N GLY A 85 -21.64 4.26 -13.00
CA GLY A 85 -22.04 3.18 -13.92
C GLY A 85 -21.40 1.80 -13.71
N GLY A 86 -20.39 1.68 -12.83
CA GLY A 86 -19.90 0.38 -12.38
C GLY A 86 -20.67 -0.11 -11.16
N ALA A 87 -21.09 -1.37 -11.15
CA ALA A 87 -21.97 -1.98 -10.16
C ALA A 87 -21.66 -1.57 -8.70
N ALA A 88 -22.72 -1.17 -7.99
CA ALA A 88 -22.71 -0.72 -6.61
C ALA A 88 -22.45 -1.87 -5.61
N GLY A 89 -21.21 -2.33 -5.53
CA GLY A 89 -20.71 -3.18 -4.46
C GLY A 89 -19.22 -2.96 -4.26
N ALA A 90 -18.82 -2.47 -3.08
CA ALA A 90 -17.41 -2.24 -2.64
C ALA A 90 -16.71 -0.94 -3.07
N GLY A 91 -17.37 0.22 -3.00
CA GLY A 91 -16.73 1.53 -3.17
C GLY A 91 -16.71 2.36 -1.89
N ALA A 92 -15.60 2.34 -1.12
CA ALA A 92 -15.27 3.37 -0.13
C ALA A 92 -13.81 3.25 0.33
N GLY A 93 -12.93 4.12 -0.17
CA GLY A 93 -11.52 4.19 0.22
C GLY A 93 -10.60 3.42 -0.73
N ALA A 94 -9.28 3.68 -0.67
CA ALA A 94 -8.31 2.77 -1.26
C ALA A 94 -8.69 1.34 -0.86
N ASP A 95 -8.73 0.41 -1.83
CA ASP A 95 -9.23 -0.95 -1.62
C ASP A 95 -8.75 -1.45 -0.25
N ALA A 96 -9.68 -1.77 0.64
CA ALA A 96 -9.36 -2.06 2.04
C ALA A 96 -8.28 -3.15 2.13
N ALA A 97 -8.25 -4.06 1.15
CA ALA A 97 -7.21 -5.06 0.97
C ALA A 97 -5.82 -4.44 0.70
N THR A 98 -5.73 -3.39 -0.14
CA THR A 98 -4.47 -2.68 -0.42
C THR A 98 -3.94 -1.97 0.83
N LEU A 99 -4.80 -1.27 1.58
CA LEU A 99 -4.39 -0.63 2.83
C LEU A 99 -3.96 -1.67 3.86
N ALA A 100 -4.72 -2.75 4.01
CA ALA A 100 -4.37 -3.84 4.91
C ALA A 100 -3.04 -4.51 4.52
N ALA A 101 -2.74 -4.67 3.23
CA ALA A 101 -1.46 -5.21 2.77
C ALA A 101 -0.28 -4.30 3.12
N ILE A 102 -0.45 -2.98 3.04
CA ILE A 102 0.57 -2.01 3.46
C ILE A 102 0.80 -2.10 4.98
N HIS A 103 -0.28 -2.10 5.77
CA HIS A 103 -0.21 -2.25 7.22
C HIS A 103 0.41 -3.59 7.64
N GLN A 104 0.07 -4.69 6.96
CA GLN A 104 0.68 -5.99 7.18
C GLN A 104 2.19 -5.93 6.99
N ARG A 105 2.67 -5.43 5.84
CA ARG A 105 4.12 -5.34 5.56
C ARG A 105 4.85 -4.41 6.54
N TRP A 106 4.19 -3.33 6.96
CA TRP A 106 4.74 -2.44 7.98
C TRP A 106 4.85 -3.16 9.34
N GLY A 107 3.79 -3.85 9.76
CA GLY A 107 3.81 -4.69 10.94
C GLY A 107 4.90 -5.75 10.87
N ASP A 108 5.08 -6.40 9.71
CA ASP A 108 6.08 -7.46 9.51
C ASP A 108 7.50 -6.92 9.69
N HIS A 109 7.76 -5.75 9.11
CA HIS A 109 9.03 -5.04 9.26
C HIS A 109 9.32 -4.65 10.70
N LEU A 110 8.34 -4.08 11.41
CA LEU A 110 8.48 -3.67 12.82
C LEU A 110 8.68 -4.89 13.74
N TYR A 111 7.94 -5.96 13.49
CA TYR A 111 8.06 -7.21 14.25
C TYR A 111 9.46 -7.83 14.06
N GLY A 112 10.00 -7.82 12.84
CA GLY A 112 11.37 -8.28 12.55
C GLY A 112 12.45 -7.47 13.27
N LYS A 113 12.16 -6.21 13.64
CA LYS A 113 13.03 -5.35 14.45
C LYS A 113 12.86 -5.54 15.97
N GLY A 114 11.89 -6.34 16.42
CA GLY A 114 11.54 -6.48 17.83
C GLY A 114 10.66 -5.37 18.38
N GLU A 115 10.16 -4.45 17.55
CA GLU A 115 9.23 -3.38 17.94
C GLU A 115 7.79 -3.92 17.98
N PHE A 116 7.52 -4.84 18.91
CA PHE A 116 6.29 -5.64 18.91
C PHE A 116 5.00 -4.84 19.12
N ASP A 117 5.01 -3.83 19.99
CA ASP A 117 3.83 -3.01 20.28
C ASP A 117 3.47 -2.12 19.07
N ALA A 118 4.50 -1.54 18.45
CA ALA A 118 4.34 -0.75 17.23
C ALA A 118 3.86 -1.64 16.06
N ALA A 119 4.41 -2.86 15.95
CA ALA A 119 3.94 -3.85 14.98
C ALA A 119 2.47 -4.21 15.21
N MET A 120 2.06 -4.43 16.47
CA MET A 120 0.69 -4.75 16.83
C MET A 120 -0.27 -3.64 16.41
N THR A 121 0.09 -2.38 16.65
CA THR A 121 -0.71 -1.23 16.19
C THR A 121 -1.00 -1.28 14.69
N GLN A 122 -0.05 -1.77 13.87
CA GLN A 122 -0.29 -1.95 12.43
C GLN A 122 -1.19 -3.15 12.13
N TYR A 123 -1.08 -4.25 12.86
CA TYR A 123 -1.96 -5.41 12.67
C TYR A 123 -3.41 -5.15 13.07
N LEU A 124 -3.67 -4.24 14.01
CA LEU A 124 -5.05 -3.85 14.35
C LEU A 124 -5.77 -3.20 13.16
N GLU A 125 -5.05 -2.48 12.31
CA GLU A 125 -5.58 -1.87 11.09
C GLU A 125 -5.90 -2.91 9.98
N THR A 126 -5.42 -4.15 10.10
CA THR A 126 -5.67 -5.21 9.11
C THR A 126 -6.86 -6.10 9.48
N VAL A 127 -7.45 -5.93 10.66
CA VAL A 127 -8.58 -6.75 11.15
C VAL A 127 -9.77 -6.65 10.18
N GLY A 128 -10.23 -7.80 9.70
CA GLY A 128 -11.31 -7.94 8.72
C GLY A 128 -10.84 -8.06 7.27
N GLN A 129 -9.55 -7.86 7.00
CA GLN A 129 -8.94 -8.06 5.67
C GLN A 129 -7.84 -9.12 5.71
N LEU A 130 -7.05 -9.16 6.79
CA LEU A 130 -6.03 -10.17 7.02
C LEU A 130 -6.58 -11.31 7.87
N GLU A 131 -6.17 -12.54 7.53
CA GLU A 131 -6.58 -13.74 8.25
C GLU A 131 -6.01 -13.75 9.69
N PRO A 132 -6.85 -13.79 10.75
CA PRO A 132 -6.42 -13.68 12.14
C PRO A 132 -5.33 -14.66 12.57
N SER A 133 -5.37 -15.88 12.05
CA SER A 133 -4.36 -16.90 12.38
C SER A 133 -2.92 -16.45 12.05
N TYR A 134 -2.74 -15.54 11.10
CA TYR A 134 -1.44 -14.96 10.75
C TYR A 134 -0.84 -14.16 11.90
N VAL A 135 -1.64 -13.27 12.50
CA VAL A 135 -1.20 -12.41 13.61
C VAL A 135 -1.11 -13.22 14.89
N ILE A 136 -2.13 -14.02 15.20
CA ILE A 136 -2.18 -14.82 16.44
C ILE A 136 -0.92 -15.68 16.59
N ARG A 137 -0.54 -16.46 15.55
CA ARG A 137 0.63 -17.35 15.61
C ARG A 137 1.94 -16.62 15.93
N ARG A 138 2.07 -15.35 15.57
CA ARG A 138 3.28 -14.55 15.84
C ARG A 138 3.33 -14.04 17.29
N PHE A 139 2.17 -13.80 17.88
CA PHE A 139 2.04 -13.24 19.23
C PHE A 139 1.63 -14.27 20.31
N LEU A 140 1.65 -15.58 20.00
CA LEU A 140 1.35 -16.66 20.95
C LEU A 140 2.34 -16.81 22.13
N ASP A 141 3.51 -16.19 22.05
CA ASP A 141 4.53 -16.22 23.11
C ASP A 141 4.03 -15.51 24.38
N ALA A 142 4.31 -16.08 25.55
CA ALA A 142 3.90 -15.55 26.85
C ALA A 142 4.41 -14.13 27.11
N GLN A 143 5.57 -13.74 26.56
CA GLN A 143 6.08 -12.37 26.68
C GLN A 143 5.24 -11.34 25.90
N ARG A 144 4.41 -11.80 24.96
CA ARG A 144 3.64 -10.96 24.04
C ARG A 144 2.13 -11.06 24.27
N ILE A 145 1.73 -11.57 25.42
CA ILE A 145 0.33 -11.81 25.77
C ILE A 145 -0.53 -10.53 25.72
N HIS A 146 0.01 -9.37 26.08
CA HIS A 146 -0.71 -8.08 25.98
C HIS A 146 -1.05 -7.73 24.53
N ASN A 147 -0.08 -7.89 23.62
CA ASN A 147 -0.29 -7.64 22.20
C ASN A 147 -1.32 -8.60 21.61
N LEU A 148 -1.24 -9.89 21.95
CA LEU A 148 -2.23 -10.88 21.53
C LEU A 148 -3.64 -10.55 22.05
N THR A 149 -3.73 -10.13 23.32
CA THR A 149 -5.00 -9.74 23.96
C THR A 149 -5.63 -8.57 23.20
N ALA A 150 -4.86 -7.50 22.94
CA ALA A 150 -5.35 -6.33 22.20
C ALA A 150 -5.88 -6.69 20.79
N TYR A 151 -5.19 -7.59 20.09
CA TYR A 151 -5.66 -8.06 18.78
C TYR A 151 -7.01 -8.79 18.87
N LEU A 152 -7.14 -9.70 19.83
CA LEU A 152 -8.35 -10.49 20.04
C LEU A 152 -9.53 -9.64 20.55
N GLU A 153 -9.26 -8.63 21.38
CA GLU A 153 -10.25 -7.63 21.82
C GLU A 153 -10.84 -6.88 20.63
N VAL A 154 -9.99 -6.30 19.77
CA VAL A 154 -10.46 -5.56 18.58
C VAL A 154 -11.24 -6.46 17.62
N MET A 155 -10.83 -7.72 17.46
CA MET A 155 -11.61 -8.69 16.69
C MET A 155 -12.99 -8.95 17.29
N HIS A 156 -13.08 -9.06 18.62
CA HIS A 156 -14.33 -9.30 19.33
C HIS A 156 -15.25 -8.08 19.25
N GLU A 157 -14.72 -6.88 19.47
CA GLU A 157 -15.46 -5.62 19.35
C GLU A 157 -16.04 -5.40 17.95
N ARG A 158 -15.31 -5.83 16.90
CA ARG A 158 -15.78 -5.77 15.51
C ARG A 158 -16.74 -6.91 15.12
N GLY A 159 -17.04 -7.84 16.03
CA GLY A 159 -17.92 -8.98 15.76
C GLY A 159 -17.32 -10.01 14.79
N LEU A 160 -16.00 -10.03 14.64
CA LEU A 160 -15.26 -10.93 13.75
C LEU A 160 -14.60 -12.11 14.49
N ALA A 161 -14.73 -12.15 15.81
CA ALA A 161 -14.20 -13.23 16.64
C ALA A 161 -15.07 -14.51 16.55
N THR A 162 -14.42 -15.67 16.50
CA THR A 162 -15.07 -16.99 16.62
C THR A 162 -15.09 -17.43 18.09
N CYS A 163 -15.72 -18.57 18.38
CA CYS A 163 -15.67 -19.19 19.71
C CYS A 163 -14.24 -19.50 20.15
N ASP A 164 -13.38 -19.94 19.21
CA ASP A 164 -11.98 -20.25 19.48
C ASP A 164 -11.19 -18.98 19.82
N HIS A 165 -11.41 -17.90 19.08
CA HIS A 165 -10.79 -16.59 19.36
C HIS A 165 -11.21 -16.07 20.75
N THR A 166 -12.49 -16.21 21.10
CA THR A 166 -13.02 -15.78 22.39
C THR A 166 -12.45 -16.63 23.54
N THR A 167 -12.34 -17.94 23.35
CA THR A 167 -11.72 -18.84 24.33
C THR A 167 -10.24 -18.51 24.52
N LEU A 168 -9.52 -18.22 23.44
CA LEU A 168 -8.13 -17.79 23.50
C LEU A 168 -7.98 -16.46 24.24
N LEU A 169 -8.88 -15.50 24.03
CA LEU A 169 -8.89 -14.22 24.74
C LEU A 169 -9.09 -14.41 26.25
N LEU A 170 -10.06 -15.24 26.66
CA LEU A 170 -10.27 -15.59 28.06
C LEU A 170 -9.04 -16.25 28.68
N ASN A 171 -8.39 -17.15 27.95
CA ASN A 171 -7.13 -17.77 28.36
C ASN A 171 -5.98 -16.76 28.48
N CYS A 172 -5.99 -15.68 27.71
CA CYS A 172 -5.01 -14.62 27.88
C CYS A 172 -5.23 -13.86 29.20
N TYR A 173 -6.48 -13.48 29.52
CA TYR A 173 -6.80 -12.79 30.77
C TYR A 173 -6.47 -13.61 32.02
N THR A 174 -6.62 -14.94 31.99
CA THR A 174 -6.28 -15.78 33.15
C THR A 174 -4.77 -15.82 33.42
N LYS A 175 -3.94 -15.70 32.38
CA LYS A 175 -2.47 -15.67 32.48
C LYS A 175 -1.89 -14.30 32.81
N LEU A 176 -2.67 -13.23 32.62
CA LEU A 176 -2.28 -11.85 32.97
C LEU A 176 -2.42 -11.53 34.46
N LYS A 177 -2.90 -12.49 35.26
CA LYS A 177 -3.23 -12.35 36.68
C LYS A 177 -2.10 -12.81 37.60
#